data_AF-A0A9E3E941-F1
#
_entry.id   AF-A0A9E3E941-F1
#
_cell.length_a   1.000
_cell.length_b   1.000
_cell.length_c   1.000
_cell.angle_alpha   90.00
_cell.angle_beta   90.00
_cell.angle_gamma   90.00
#
_symmetry.space_group_name_H-M   'P 1'
#
loop_
_entity.id
_entity.type
_entity.pdbx_description
1 polymer ?
#
loop_
_entity_poly.entity_id
_entity_poly.type
_entity_poly.pdbx_seq_one_letter_code
_entity_poly.pdbx_strand_id
1 'polypeptide(L)'
;MTEPDGATTNTAEPGSTVGIQAEQVHNSIVYQLLPDASPRQKYEVGVRFLEDGVPGRARELINEAIAHGHDDGEVRFHWVLAMLSKRSYRDLTSEELEQLRRTPSVLERYADDEWKRALQVICGLLGSLLGSGSDPGLALMELHALQPHQRDQIVRHLDFVLTGGLKDTLWADTCQAATHDQFSNDRVDRVWAYFQPDPIGPRVREPAEDFTIPGDRFWAVTWSGLFVIAVGYLGWAIVVHATPLPMLAYLVALGSGYVGARNGLEWCYRAERLNVKDRAYFDLRRVNQAPEGGFASRVDHSFTHYFAIYVPDGVDREVWLAHTAGIRRTLRNEIVELYRESRIGVDRVNWLIRYMVSDVKKRWNKGTLLEYREQYRIKPATKMWRIMQNPP
;
A
#
# COMPACT_ATOMS: atom_id res chain seq x y z
N MET A 1 -19.06 -50.61 25.57
CA MET A 1 -18.11 -49.87 26.43
C MET A 1 -18.24 -48.42 26.02
N THR A 2 -19.13 -47.70 26.69
CA THR A 2 -19.50 -46.30 26.42
C THR A 2 -18.64 -45.42 27.31
N GLU A 3 -17.85 -44.52 26.72
CA GLU A 3 -17.10 -43.52 27.49
C GLU A 3 -18.05 -42.58 28.23
N PRO A 4 -17.72 -42.14 29.44
CA PRO A 4 -18.53 -41.18 30.18
C PRO A 4 -18.41 -39.80 29.54
N ASP A 5 -19.57 -39.19 29.26
CA ASP A 5 -19.75 -37.80 28.81
C ASP A 5 -18.87 -36.83 29.62
N GLY A 6 -18.13 -35.96 28.91
CA GLY A 6 -17.15 -35.03 29.46
C GLY A 6 -17.74 -34.03 30.44
N ALA A 7 -17.74 -34.37 31.74
CA ALA A 7 -18.16 -33.45 32.80
C ALA A 7 -17.08 -32.37 33.00
N THR A 8 -17.28 -31.18 32.46
CA THR A 8 -16.49 -30.01 32.84
C THR A 8 -16.85 -29.64 34.28
N THR A 9 -15.86 -29.48 35.16
CA THR A 9 -16.05 -29.08 36.57
C THR A 9 -15.15 -27.88 36.86
N ASN A 10 -15.71 -26.80 37.42
CA ASN A 10 -14.96 -25.63 37.87
C ASN A 10 -14.98 -25.57 39.40
N THR A 11 -13.83 -25.27 40.02
CA THR A 11 -13.71 -24.97 41.46
C THR A 11 -13.31 -23.50 41.61
N ALA A 12 -14.23 -22.67 42.11
CA ALA A 12 -14.02 -21.24 42.29
C ALA A 12 -14.13 -20.86 43.79
N GLU A 13 -13.26 -19.96 44.25
CA GLU A 13 -13.23 -19.50 45.64
C GLU A 13 -14.47 -18.66 46.00
N PRO A 14 -14.86 -18.54 47.29
CA PRO A 14 -15.96 -17.68 47.71
C PRO A 14 -15.75 -16.24 47.24
N GLY A 15 -16.70 -15.71 46.46
CA GLY A 15 -16.61 -14.37 45.84
C GLY A 15 -16.05 -14.36 44.41
N SER A 16 -15.61 -15.50 43.87
CA SER A 16 -15.22 -15.64 42.46
C SER A 16 -16.43 -15.83 41.56
N THR A 17 -16.42 -15.21 40.37
CA THR A 17 -17.46 -15.38 39.35
C THR A 17 -16.91 -16.21 38.19
N VAL A 18 -17.53 -17.36 37.90
CA VAL A 18 -17.17 -18.17 36.73
C VAL A 18 -17.87 -17.59 35.50
N GLY A 19 -17.09 -17.03 34.58
CA GLY A 19 -17.63 -16.39 33.37
C GLY A 19 -18.11 -17.37 32.30
N ILE A 20 -17.37 -18.47 32.05
CA ILE A 20 -17.75 -19.56 31.15
C ILE A 20 -17.23 -20.90 31.68
N GLN A 21 -18.03 -21.95 31.51
CA GLN A 21 -17.62 -23.34 31.67
C GLN A 21 -18.12 -24.14 30.46
N ALA A 22 -17.21 -24.58 29.62
CA ALA A 22 -17.51 -25.30 28.38
C ALA A 22 -16.37 -26.26 28.03
N GLU A 23 -16.70 -27.39 27.39
CA GLU A 23 -15.72 -28.40 26.97
C GLU A 23 -14.93 -27.94 25.73
N GLN A 24 -15.62 -27.32 24.76
CA GLN A 24 -15.00 -26.67 23.60
C GLN A 24 -15.76 -25.40 23.24
N VAL A 25 -15.01 -24.33 22.94
CA VAL A 25 -15.54 -23.05 22.43
C VAL A 25 -14.80 -22.75 21.14
N HIS A 26 -15.53 -22.68 20.03
CA HIS A 26 -14.97 -22.28 18.73
C HIS A 26 -15.49 -20.89 18.34
N ASN A 27 -14.57 -20.00 17.94
CA ASN A 27 -14.84 -18.69 17.35
C ASN A 27 -15.96 -17.88 18.04
N SER A 28 -15.94 -17.79 19.36
CA SER A 28 -16.95 -17.06 20.15
C SER A 28 -16.32 -15.86 20.87
N ILE A 29 -17.04 -14.74 20.89
CA ILE A 29 -16.69 -13.56 21.69
C ILE A 29 -17.46 -13.63 22.99
N VAL A 30 -16.77 -13.47 24.11
CA VAL A 30 -17.33 -13.63 25.45
C VAL A 30 -17.18 -12.33 26.21
N TYR A 31 -18.32 -11.72 26.57
CA TYR A 31 -18.34 -10.51 27.39
C TYR A 31 -18.54 -10.88 28.84
N GLN A 32 -17.50 -10.66 29.65
CA GLN A 32 -17.57 -10.81 31.10
C GLN A 32 -17.74 -9.42 31.73
N LEU A 33 -18.83 -9.24 32.46
CA LEU A 33 -19.12 -8.05 33.27
C LEU A 33 -19.13 -8.46 34.74
N LEU A 34 -18.42 -7.69 35.56
CA LEU A 34 -18.52 -7.85 37.01
C LEU A 34 -19.89 -7.33 37.50
N PRO A 35 -20.47 -7.90 38.57
CA PRO A 35 -21.75 -7.44 39.11
C PRO A 35 -21.79 -5.96 39.50
N ASP A 36 -20.64 -5.40 39.91
CA ASP A 36 -20.43 -4.01 40.32
C ASP A 36 -19.92 -3.11 39.19
N ALA A 37 -19.96 -3.58 37.93
CA ALA A 37 -19.53 -2.80 36.79
C ALA A 37 -20.26 -1.45 36.72
N SER A 38 -19.49 -0.39 36.46
CA SER A 38 -20.00 0.98 36.36
C SER A 38 -21.08 1.09 35.27
N PRO A 39 -22.01 2.05 35.37
CA PRO A 39 -23.04 2.27 34.35
C PRO A 39 -22.47 2.44 32.94
N ARG A 40 -21.33 3.15 32.82
CA ARG A 40 -20.60 3.32 31.56
C ARG A 40 -20.09 1.99 30.98
N GLN A 41 -19.50 1.12 31.81
CA GLN A 41 -19.02 -0.19 31.34
C GLN A 41 -20.16 -1.09 30.88
N LYS A 42 -21.31 -1.05 31.58
CA LYS A 42 -22.52 -1.78 31.15
C LYS A 42 -23.00 -1.29 29.79
N TYR A 43 -23.00 0.03 29.57
CA TYR A 43 -23.33 0.62 28.29
C TYR A 43 -22.35 0.18 27.17
N GLU A 44 -21.04 0.32 27.38
CA GLU A 44 -20.02 -0.05 26.38
C GLU A 44 -20.13 -1.53 25.97
N VAL A 45 -20.36 -2.43 26.92
CA VAL A 45 -20.59 -3.86 26.62
C VAL A 45 -21.94 -4.07 25.94
N GLY A 46 -22.96 -3.33 26.32
CA GLY A 46 -24.27 -3.33 25.67
C GLY A 46 -24.18 -2.96 24.19
N VAL A 47 -23.41 -1.93 23.84
CA VAL A 47 -23.16 -1.54 22.44
C VAL A 47 -22.46 -2.66 21.67
N ARG A 48 -21.45 -3.32 22.25
CA ARG A 48 -20.79 -4.47 21.60
C ARG A 48 -21.76 -5.63 21.36
N PHE A 49 -22.64 -5.93 22.31
CA PHE A 49 -23.72 -6.91 22.09
C PHE A 49 -24.66 -6.50 20.96
N LEU A 50 -24.94 -5.20 20.80
CA LEU A 50 -25.77 -4.70 19.71
C LEU A 50 -25.06 -4.90 18.36
N GLU A 51 -23.78 -4.56 18.26
CA GLU A 51 -22.93 -4.74 17.08
C GLU A 51 -22.81 -6.21 16.65
N ASP A 52 -22.72 -7.11 17.63
CA ASP A 52 -22.71 -8.57 17.44
C ASP A 52 -24.10 -9.16 17.14
N GLY A 53 -25.14 -8.33 17.14
CA GLY A 53 -26.49 -8.73 16.78
C GLY A 53 -27.22 -9.51 17.89
N VAL A 54 -26.93 -9.22 19.16
CA VAL A 54 -27.64 -9.75 20.34
C VAL A 54 -28.44 -8.61 21.02
N PRO A 55 -29.51 -8.11 20.38
CA PRO A 55 -30.17 -6.87 20.81
C PRO A 55 -30.90 -6.98 22.15
N GLY A 56 -31.38 -8.17 22.51
CA GLY A 56 -32.03 -8.40 23.81
C GLY A 56 -31.09 -8.09 24.98
N ARG A 57 -29.88 -8.65 24.94
CA ARG A 57 -28.87 -8.43 25.99
C ARG A 57 -28.31 -7.01 25.95
N ALA A 58 -28.12 -6.46 24.75
CA ALA A 58 -27.74 -5.07 24.57
C ALA A 58 -28.73 -4.13 25.27
N ARG A 59 -30.04 -4.30 25.00
CA ARG A 59 -31.10 -3.47 25.58
C ARG A 59 -31.13 -3.56 27.11
N GLU A 60 -30.99 -4.75 27.68
CA GLU A 60 -30.92 -4.95 29.14
C GLU A 60 -29.78 -4.14 29.75
N LEU A 61 -28.56 -4.29 29.24
CA LEU A 61 -27.37 -3.62 29.76
C LEU A 61 -27.42 -2.11 29.58
N ILE A 62 -27.90 -1.64 28.43
CA ILE A 62 -28.06 -0.20 28.17
C ILE A 62 -29.16 0.38 29.06
N ASN A 63 -30.28 -0.34 29.26
CA ASN A 63 -31.34 0.09 30.16
C ASN A 63 -30.89 0.13 31.63
N GLU A 64 -30.05 -0.82 32.05
CA GLU A 64 -29.40 -0.78 33.36
C GLU A 64 -28.48 0.44 33.49
N ALA A 65 -27.68 0.76 32.48
CA ALA A 65 -26.82 1.95 32.48
C ALA A 65 -27.64 3.24 32.67
N ILE A 66 -28.75 3.36 31.92
CA ILE A 66 -29.71 4.47 32.03
C ILE A 66 -30.29 4.54 33.44
N ALA A 67 -30.75 3.40 33.99
CA ALA A 67 -31.35 3.35 35.33
C ALA A 67 -30.37 3.78 36.45
N HIS A 68 -29.06 3.63 36.23
CA HIS A 68 -28.02 4.06 37.15
C HIS A 68 -27.41 5.43 36.80
N GLY A 69 -28.10 6.23 35.97
CA GLY A 69 -27.77 7.64 35.73
C GLY A 69 -26.84 7.92 34.55
N HIS A 70 -26.48 6.92 33.75
CA HIS A 70 -25.76 7.14 32.49
C HIS A 70 -26.77 7.26 31.34
N ASP A 71 -27.35 8.46 31.21
CA ASP A 71 -28.43 8.75 30.27
C ASP A 71 -28.12 10.01 29.46
N ASP A 72 -27.64 9.83 28.23
CA ASP A 72 -27.37 10.88 27.25
C ASP A 72 -27.95 10.52 25.87
N GLY A 73 -27.76 11.40 24.88
CA GLY A 73 -28.29 11.20 23.53
C GLY A 73 -27.74 9.95 22.84
N GLU A 74 -26.47 9.63 23.05
CA GLU A 74 -25.80 8.45 22.47
C GLU A 74 -26.34 7.16 23.09
N VAL A 75 -26.45 7.12 24.42
CA VAL A 75 -27.00 5.98 25.15
C VAL A 75 -28.44 5.72 24.72
N ARG A 76 -29.27 6.76 24.60
CA ARG A 76 -30.66 6.63 24.13
C ARG A 76 -30.76 6.21 22.69
N PHE A 77 -29.86 6.69 21.84
CA PHE A 77 -29.78 6.27 20.44
C PHE A 77 -29.58 4.75 20.35
N HIS A 78 -28.54 4.22 20.99
CA HIS A 78 -28.28 2.77 20.99
C HIS A 78 -29.37 1.96 21.70
N TRP A 79 -30.00 2.51 22.74
CA TRP A 79 -31.12 1.86 23.41
C TRP A 79 -32.32 1.67 22.46
N VAL A 80 -32.67 2.69 21.67
CA VAL A 80 -33.74 2.59 20.65
C VAL A 80 -33.36 1.60 19.57
N LEU A 81 -32.11 1.63 19.07
CA LEU A 81 -31.64 0.63 18.11
C LEU A 81 -31.74 -0.80 18.65
N ALA A 82 -31.34 -1.03 19.91
CA ALA A 82 -31.44 -2.33 20.56
C ALA A 82 -32.89 -2.78 20.76
N MET A 83 -33.83 -1.86 20.99
CA MET A 83 -35.26 -2.19 21.09
C MET A 83 -35.84 -2.65 19.76
N LEU A 84 -35.45 -2.00 18.66
CA LEU A 84 -36.01 -2.22 17.32
C LEU A 84 -35.29 -3.31 16.52
N SER A 85 -34.04 -3.62 16.88
CA SER A 85 -33.23 -4.54 16.11
C SER A 85 -33.81 -5.96 16.06
N LYS A 86 -33.85 -6.53 14.86
CA LYS A 86 -34.40 -7.87 14.55
C LYS A 86 -35.89 -8.03 14.88
N ARG A 87 -36.61 -6.94 15.11
CA ARG A 87 -38.03 -6.93 15.46
C ARG A 87 -38.79 -6.05 14.48
N SER A 88 -40.00 -6.47 14.11
CA SER A 88 -40.93 -5.57 13.44
C SER A 88 -41.61 -4.70 14.49
N TYR A 89 -42.22 -3.58 14.05
CA TYR A 89 -42.99 -2.72 14.95
C TYR A 89 -44.14 -3.48 15.66
N ARG A 90 -44.69 -4.52 15.02
CA ARG A 90 -45.79 -5.33 15.57
C ARG A 90 -45.35 -6.25 16.70
N ASP A 91 -44.04 -6.50 16.82
CA ASP A 91 -43.48 -7.38 17.84
C ASP A 91 -43.18 -6.64 19.15
N LEU A 92 -43.38 -5.32 19.20
CA LEU A 92 -43.16 -4.48 20.38
C LEU A 92 -44.32 -4.56 21.37
N THR A 93 -44.02 -4.64 22.67
CA THR A 93 -45.06 -4.63 23.70
C THR A 93 -45.66 -3.23 23.86
N SER A 94 -46.83 -3.13 24.49
CA SER A 94 -47.49 -1.83 24.73
C SER A 94 -46.61 -0.89 25.58
N GLU A 95 -45.85 -1.43 26.53
CA GLU A 95 -44.91 -0.67 27.35
C GLU A 95 -43.74 -0.13 26.51
N GLU A 96 -43.16 -0.96 25.64
CA GLU A 96 -42.07 -0.55 24.75
C GLU A 96 -42.52 0.54 23.77
N LEU A 97 -43.74 0.40 23.22
CA LEU A 97 -44.34 1.42 22.35
C LEU A 97 -44.56 2.74 23.07
N GLU A 98 -45.03 2.70 24.32
CA GLU A 98 -45.21 3.90 25.13
C GLU A 98 -43.88 4.56 25.47
N GLN A 99 -42.82 3.77 25.74
CA GLN A 99 -41.49 4.32 25.94
C GLN A 99 -40.96 5.00 24.66
N LEU A 100 -41.14 4.40 23.48
CA LEU A 100 -40.75 5.01 22.20
C LEU A 100 -41.50 6.32 21.93
N ARG A 101 -42.79 6.39 22.28
CA ARG A 101 -43.60 7.62 22.15
C ARG A 101 -43.13 8.75 23.05
N ARG A 102 -42.50 8.43 24.18
CA ARG A 102 -41.95 9.43 25.12
C ARG A 102 -40.56 9.89 24.74
N THR A 103 -39.81 9.13 23.94
CA THR A 103 -38.45 9.47 23.51
C THR A 103 -38.33 10.90 22.95
N PRO A 104 -39.21 11.38 22.05
CA PRO A 104 -39.13 12.75 21.53
C PRO A 104 -39.17 13.83 22.61
N SER A 105 -39.98 13.63 23.66
CA SER A 105 -40.10 14.60 24.76
C SER A 105 -38.85 14.63 25.65
N VAL A 106 -38.06 13.56 25.67
CA VAL A 106 -36.82 13.49 26.45
C VAL A 106 -35.66 14.13 25.69
N LEU A 107 -35.71 14.17 24.35
CA LEU A 107 -34.67 14.75 23.50
C LEU A 107 -34.36 16.22 23.79
N GLU A 108 -35.32 16.99 24.28
CA GLU A 108 -35.13 18.40 24.64
C GLU A 108 -34.05 18.61 25.72
N ARG A 109 -33.81 17.58 26.54
CA ARG A 109 -32.85 17.63 27.66
C ARG A 109 -31.41 17.31 27.25
N TYR A 110 -31.21 16.73 26.07
CA TYR A 110 -29.88 16.34 25.61
C TYR A 110 -29.18 17.47 24.85
N ALA A 111 -27.85 17.44 24.94
CA ALA A 111 -26.97 18.33 24.21
C ALA A 111 -27.26 18.25 22.70
N ASP A 112 -27.08 19.38 22.01
CA ASP A 112 -27.28 19.44 20.57
C ASP A 112 -26.06 18.85 19.85
N ASP A 113 -26.04 17.52 19.75
CA ASP A 113 -24.95 16.73 19.17
C ASP A 113 -25.42 15.85 18.01
N GLU A 114 -24.47 15.14 17.40
CA GLU A 114 -24.74 14.23 16.27
C GLU A 114 -25.69 13.09 16.66
N TRP A 115 -25.66 12.63 17.91
CA TRP A 115 -26.48 11.52 18.40
C TRP A 115 -27.93 11.93 18.61
N LYS A 116 -28.16 13.12 19.15
CA LYS A 116 -29.50 13.72 19.21
C LYS A 116 -30.10 13.85 17.83
N ARG A 117 -29.33 14.33 16.85
CA ARG A 117 -29.79 14.43 15.46
C ARG A 117 -30.14 13.06 14.87
N ALA A 118 -29.29 12.06 15.07
CA ALA A 118 -29.56 10.70 14.60
C ALA A 118 -30.82 10.09 15.27
N LEU A 119 -31.02 10.35 16.56
CA LEU A 119 -32.21 9.91 17.29
C LEU A 119 -33.49 10.65 16.84
N GLN A 120 -33.40 11.94 16.51
CA GLN A 120 -34.51 12.68 15.90
C GLN A 120 -34.93 12.08 14.56
N VAL A 121 -33.97 11.69 13.71
CA VAL A 121 -34.25 11.01 12.45
C VAL A 121 -34.98 9.69 12.69
N ILE A 122 -34.55 8.88 13.66
CA ILE A 122 -35.25 7.64 14.03
C ILE A 122 -36.70 7.96 14.45
N CYS A 123 -36.89 8.95 15.32
CA CYS A 123 -38.24 9.36 15.75
C CYS A 123 -39.11 9.85 14.59
N GLY A 124 -38.54 10.60 13.64
CA GLY A 124 -39.24 11.06 12.43
C GLY A 124 -39.65 9.91 11.51
N LEU A 125 -38.76 8.94 11.31
CA LEU A 125 -39.05 7.71 10.56
C LEU A 125 -40.19 6.92 11.22
N LEU A 126 -40.14 6.71 12.54
CA LEU A 126 -41.20 6.04 13.27
C LEU A 126 -42.53 6.81 13.25
N GLY A 127 -42.49 8.14 13.35
CA GLY A 127 -43.67 9.01 13.25
C GLY A 127 -44.36 8.91 11.88
N SER A 128 -43.57 8.79 10.80
CA SER A 128 -44.10 8.60 9.45
C SER A 128 -44.80 7.23 9.29
N LEU A 129 -44.24 6.17 9.88
CA LEU A 129 -44.86 4.84 9.91
C LEU A 129 -46.15 4.80 10.73
N LEU A 130 -46.25 5.64 11.76
CA LEU A 130 -47.39 5.69 12.67
C LEU A 130 -48.52 6.64 12.24
N GLY A 131 -48.43 7.22 11.04
CA GLY A 131 -49.43 8.15 10.53
C GLY A 131 -49.50 9.45 11.34
N SER A 132 -48.43 9.82 12.05
CA SER A 132 -48.36 11.01 12.91
C SER A 132 -48.25 12.32 12.12
N GLY A 133 -48.31 12.27 10.78
CA GLY A 133 -48.20 13.43 9.90
C GLY A 133 -46.78 13.82 9.50
N SER A 134 -45.74 13.07 9.93
CA SER A 134 -44.37 13.29 9.47
C SER A 134 -44.18 12.83 8.02
N ASP A 135 -43.60 13.71 7.19
CA ASP A 135 -43.28 13.39 5.80
C ASP A 135 -42.16 12.33 5.72
N PRO A 136 -42.44 11.14 5.18
CA PRO A 136 -41.42 10.10 5.02
C PRO A 136 -40.26 10.54 4.12
N GLY A 137 -40.50 11.43 3.15
CA GLY A 137 -39.46 11.95 2.26
C GLY A 137 -38.45 12.83 2.99
N LEU A 138 -38.93 13.71 3.88
CA LEU A 138 -38.07 14.55 4.72
C LEU A 138 -37.19 13.70 5.66
N ALA A 139 -37.80 12.70 6.33
CA ALA A 139 -37.06 11.84 7.27
C ALA A 139 -35.98 11.01 6.56
N LEU A 140 -36.24 10.54 5.33
CA LEU A 140 -35.23 9.89 4.50
C LEU A 140 -34.11 10.84 4.09
N MET A 141 -34.44 12.06 3.66
CA MET A 141 -33.44 13.07 3.32
C MET A 141 -32.52 13.39 4.51
N GLU A 142 -33.09 13.51 5.71
CA GLU A 142 -32.31 13.73 6.93
C GLU A 142 -31.43 12.52 7.29
N LEU A 143 -31.93 11.28 7.09
CA LEU A 143 -31.15 10.06 7.24
C LEU A 143 -29.92 10.04 6.31
N HIS A 144 -30.07 10.51 5.07
CA HIS A 144 -28.94 10.62 4.14
C HIS A 144 -27.92 11.69 4.54
N ALA A 145 -28.36 12.74 5.24
CA ALA A 145 -27.48 13.81 5.71
C ALA A 145 -26.70 13.47 6.99
N LEU A 146 -26.98 12.31 7.61
CA LEU A 146 -26.24 11.84 8.79
C LEU A 146 -24.83 11.36 8.43
N GLN A 147 -23.97 11.27 9.46
CA GLN A 147 -22.67 10.64 9.33
C GLN A 147 -22.81 9.17 8.88
N PRO A 148 -21.90 8.64 8.04
CA PRO A 148 -22.02 7.29 7.49
C PRO A 148 -22.21 6.21 8.57
N HIS A 149 -21.48 6.30 9.68
CA HIS A 149 -21.54 5.30 10.75
C HIS A 149 -22.92 5.23 11.43
N GLN A 150 -23.54 6.37 11.74
CA GLN A 150 -24.89 6.43 12.33
C GLN A 150 -25.95 5.94 11.36
N ARG A 151 -25.85 6.38 10.10
CA ARG A 151 -26.76 5.96 9.04
C ARG A 151 -26.73 4.44 8.86
N ASP A 152 -25.54 3.85 8.80
CA ASP A 152 -25.38 2.41 8.61
C ASP A 152 -25.92 1.62 9.81
N GLN A 153 -25.76 2.12 11.04
CA GLN A 153 -26.38 1.52 12.23
C GLN A 153 -27.92 1.59 12.17
N ILE A 154 -28.50 2.75 11.83
CA ILE A 154 -29.95 2.91 11.70
C ILE A 154 -30.49 1.92 10.66
N VAL A 155 -29.91 1.90 9.45
CA VAL A 155 -30.34 1.01 8.37
C VAL A 155 -30.24 -0.46 8.79
N ARG A 156 -29.13 -0.85 9.43
CA ARG A 156 -28.91 -2.22 9.91
C ARG A 156 -29.94 -2.66 10.94
N HIS A 157 -30.23 -1.83 11.93
CA HIS A 157 -31.08 -2.23 13.05
C HIS A 157 -32.57 -2.02 12.78
N LEU A 158 -32.96 -1.09 11.90
CA LEU A 158 -34.36 -0.85 11.56
C LEU A 158 -34.84 -1.64 10.33
N ASP A 159 -34.03 -2.54 9.75
CA ASP A 159 -34.38 -3.30 8.53
C ASP A 159 -35.74 -4.03 8.57
N PHE A 160 -36.17 -4.48 9.76
CA PHE A 160 -37.46 -5.14 9.98
C PHE A 160 -38.60 -4.18 10.35
N VAL A 161 -38.27 -2.97 10.78
CA VAL A 161 -39.23 -1.90 11.14
C VAL A 161 -39.60 -1.08 9.91
N LEU A 162 -38.62 -0.80 9.05
CA LEU A 162 -38.83 -0.12 7.77
C LEU A 162 -39.45 -1.12 6.80
N THR A 163 -40.78 -1.14 6.69
CA THR A 163 -41.51 -2.00 5.77
C THR A 163 -42.08 -1.22 4.58
N GLY A 164 -42.19 -1.86 3.41
CA GLY A 164 -42.85 -1.29 2.23
C GLY A 164 -41.98 -0.27 1.48
N GLY A 165 -42.60 0.76 0.91
CA GLY A 165 -41.95 1.70 -0.01
C GLY A 165 -40.70 2.42 0.53
N LEU A 166 -40.60 2.62 1.85
CA LEU A 166 -39.42 3.23 2.48
C LEU A 166 -38.18 2.32 2.38
N LYS A 167 -38.37 1.00 2.52
CA LYS A 167 -37.31 0.00 2.34
C LYS A 167 -36.89 -0.08 0.88
N ASP A 168 -37.84 0.00 -0.04
CA ASP A 168 -37.57 -0.03 -1.47
C ASP A 168 -36.73 1.18 -1.91
N THR A 169 -37.00 2.38 -1.38
CA THR A 169 -36.17 3.58 -1.64
C THR A 169 -34.75 3.41 -1.10
N LEU A 170 -34.59 2.98 0.16
CA LEU A 170 -33.26 2.75 0.74
C LEU A 170 -32.47 1.67 0.00
N TRP A 171 -33.15 0.61 -0.46
CA TRP A 171 -32.53 -0.45 -1.25
C TRP A 171 -32.07 0.03 -2.63
N ALA A 172 -32.89 0.84 -3.32
CA ALA A 172 -32.55 1.43 -4.60
C ALA A 172 -31.29 2.30 -4.50
N ASP A 173 -31.22 3.14 -3.46
CA ASP A 173 -30.07 4.01 -3.21
C ASP A 173 -28.81 3.21 -2.87
N THR A 174 -28.94 2.16 -2.05
CA THR A 174 -27.83 1.25 -1.71
C THR A 174 -27.30 0.54 -2.96
N CYS A 175 -28.19 0.08 -3.84
CA CYS A 175 -27.81 -0.52 -5.12
C CYS A 175 -27.08 0.48 -6.02
N GLN A 176 -27.53 1.74 -6.08
CA GLN A 176 -26.89 2.79 -6.85
C GLN A 176 -25.50 3.14 -6.31
N ALA A 177 -25.35 3.27 -4.99
CA ALA A 177 -24.07 3.50 -4.33
C ALA A 177 -23.11 2.32 -4.57
N ALA A 178 -23.57 1.08 -4.43
CA ALA A 178 -22.75 -0.11 -4.70
C ALA A 178 -22.29 -0.19 -6.17
N THR A 179 -23.13 0.25 -7.11
CA THR A 179 -22.78 0.32 -8.54
C THR A 179 -21.68 1.35 -8.79
N HIS A 180 -21.79 2.53 -8.17
CA HIS A 180 -20.76 3.56 -8.23
C HIS A 180 -19.45 3.08 -7.59
N ASP A 181 -19.54 2.41 -6.44
CA ASP A 181 -18.38 1.98 -5.67
C ASP A 181 -17.72 0.71 -6.21
N GLN A 182 -18.40 -0.04 -7.08
CA GLN A 182 -17.88 -1.26 -7.71
C GLN A 182 -16.51 -1.05 -8.36
N PHE A 183 -16.30 0.11 -9.00
CA PHE A 183 -15.07 0.48 -9.68
C PHE A 183 -14.24 1.54 -8.93
N SER A 184 -14.70 1.96 -7.75
CA SER A 184 -13.98 2.95 -6.93
C SER A 184 -12.58 2.48 -6.56
N ASN A 185 -11.70 3.44 -6.26
CA ASN A 185 -10.34 3.17 -5.80
C ASN A 185 -9.54 2.26 -6.76
N ASP A 186 -9.67 2.46 -8.07
CA ASP A 186 -8.97 1.70 -9.12
C ASP A 186 -9.07 0.17 -8.92
N ARG A 187 -10.24 -0.30 -8.47
CA ARG A 187 -10.43 -1.72 -8.13
C ARG A 187 -10.09 -2.63 -9.31
N VAL A 188 -10.43 -2.21 -10.52
CA VAL A 188 -10.12 -2.90 -11.79
C VAL A 188 -8.62 -3.22 -11.89
N ASP A 189 -7.78 -2.25 -11.58
CA ASP A 189 -6.32 -2.38 -11.68
C ASP A 189 -5.70 -3.18 -10.52
N ARG A 190 -6.47 -3.44 -9.45
CA ARG A 190 -6.02 -4.19 -8.26
C ARG A 190 -6.56 -5.61 -8.17
N VAL A 191 -7.57 -5.98 -8.95
CA VAL A 191 -8.21 -7.33 -8.90
C VAL A 191 -7.19 -8.45 -9.01
N TRP A 192 -6.20 -8.31 -9.90
CA TRP A 192 -5.20 -9.35 -10.14
C TRP A 192 -4.39 -9.70 -8.88
N ALA A 193 -4.23 -8.76 -7.94
CA ALA A 193 -3.42 -8.95 -6.74
C ALA A 193 -4.02 -10.00 -5.79
N TYR A 194 -5.35 -10.17 -5.78
CA TYR A 194 -6.04 -11.17 -4.96
C TYR A 194 -5.84 -12.61 -5.45
N PHE A 195 -5.36 -12.79 -6.68
CA PHE A 195 -5.15 -14.10 -7.31
C PHE A 195 -3.66 -14.47 -7.46
N GLN A 196 -2.76 -13.71 -6.83
CA GLN A 196 -1.33 -14.02 -6.82
C GLN A 196 -0.92 -14.62 -5.47
N PRO A 197 0.06 -15.53 -5.44
CA PRO A 197 0.64 -15.99 -4.19
C PRO A 197 1.33 -14.81 -3.48
N ASP A 198 1.48 -14.93 -2.15
CA ASP A 198 2.12 -13.92 -1.32
C ASP A 198 3.50 -13.51 -1.89
N PRO A 199 3.66 -12.26 -2.36
CA PRO A 199 4.86 -11.82 -3.07
C PRO A 199 6.08 -11.87 -2.15
N ILE A 200 7.23 -12.28 -2.69
CA ILE A 200 8.48 -12.09 -1.95
C ILE A 200 8.91 -10.63 -2.02
N GLY A 201 9.39 -10.08 -0.91
CA GLY A 201 9.86 -8.68 -0.84
C GLY A 201 11.04 -8.40 -1.78
N PRO A 202 11.19 -7.14 -2.25
CA PRO A 202 12.26 -6.74 -3.15
C PRO A 202 13.64 -6.88 -2.50
N ARG A 203 14.61 -7.34 -3.28
CA ARG A 203 16.01 -7.45 -2.89
C ARG A 203 16.85 -6.42 -3.63
N VAL A 204 17.81 -5.84 -2.92
CA VAL A 204 18.74 -4.87 -3.47
C VAL A 204 19.96 -5.61 -3.99
N ARG A 205 20.38 -5.28 -5.22
CA ARG A 205 21.66 -5.73 -5.76
C ARG A 205 22.78 -4.97 -5.06
N GLU A 206 23.71 -5.69 -4.46
CA GLU A 206 24.94 -5.09 -3.96
C GLU A 206 25.77 -4.58 -5.15
N PRO A 207 26.38 -3.38 -5.05
CA PRO A 207 27.28 -2.90 -6.08
C PRO A 207 28.36 -3.95 -6.35
N ALA A 208 28.61 -4.26 -7.62
CA ALA A 208 29.71 -5.15 -7.98
C ALA A 208 30.99 -4.64 -7.32
N GLU A 209 31.68 -5.51 -6.57
CA GLU A 209 32.93 -5.15 -5.90
C GLU A 209 33.91 -4.61 -6.95
N ASP A 210 34.45 -3.41 -6.71
CA ASP A 210 35.49 -2.83 -7.55
C ASP A 210 36.76 -3.67 -7.37
N PHE A 211 36.95 -4.64 -8.26
CA PHE A 211 38.21 -5.38 -8.41
C PHE A 211 39.29 -4.43 -8.97
N THR A 212 39.70 -3.47 -8.15
CA THR A 212 40.98 -2.79 -8.35
C THR A 212 42.06 -3.81 -8.02
N ILE A 213 42.62 -4.43 -9.06
CA ILE A 213 43.71 -5.39 -8.91
C ILE A 213 44.83 -4.69 -8.12
N PRO A 214 45.47 -5.33 -7.13
CA PRO A 214 46.51 -4.68 -6.31
C PRO A 214 47.63 -4.03 -7.14
N GLY A 215 47.92 -4.60 -8.31
CA GLY A 215 48.85 -4.05 -9.30
C GLY A 215 48.44 -2.69 -9.87
N ASP A 216 47.14 -2.45 -10.09
CA ASP A 216 46.66 -1.17 -10.63
C ASP A 216 46.84 -0.04 -9.63
N ARG A 217 46.60 -0.32 -8.34
CA ARG A 217 46.85 0.66 -7.26
C ARG A 217 48.34 0.96 -7.12
N PHE A 218 49.20 -0.05 -7.18
CA PHE A 218 50.65 0.11 -7.11
C PHE A 218 51.19 0.97 -8.25
N TRP A 219 50.77 0.69 -9.49
CA TRP A 219 51.15 1.49 -10.65
C TRP A 219 50.59 2.90 -10.58
N ALA A 220 49.33 3.08 -10.18
CA ALA A 220 48.73 4.40 -10.01
C ALA A 220 49.50 5.27 -9.00
N VAL A 221 49.90 4.70 -7.85
CA VAL A 221 50.69 5.38 -6.83
C VAL A 221 52.08 5.73 -7.36
N THR A 222 52.73 4.79 -8.03
CA THR A 222 54.09 4.98 -8.58
C THR A 222 54.12 6.08 -9.64
N TRP A 223 53.21 6.05 -10.61
CA TRP A 223 53.12 7.07 -11.66
C TRP A 223 52.72 8.44 -11.11
N SER A 224 51.80 8.48 -10.14
CA SER A 224 51.42 9.73 -9.47
C SER A 224 52.60 10.33 -8.70
N GLY A 225 53.37 9.50 -7.99
CA GLY A 225 54.57 9.92 -7.27
C GLY A 225 55.65 10.46 -8.21
N LEU A 226 55.94 9.75 -9.30
CA LEU A 226 56.88 10.21 -10.34
C LEU A 226 56.46 11.54 -10.94
N PHE A 227 55.16 11.72 -11.22
CA PHE A 227 54.62 12.97 -11.73
C PHE A 227 54.82 14.13 -10.75
N VAL A 228 54.52 13.93 -9.46
CA VAL A 228 54.73 14.96 -8.43
C VAL A 228 56.21 15.33 -8.29
N ILE A 229 57.10 14.35 -8.30
CA ILE A 229 58.55 14.58 -8.23
C ILE A 229 59.03 15.37 -9.45
N ALA A 230 58.62 14.99 -10.66
CA ALA A 230 59.00 15.68 -11.89
C ALA A 230 58.48 17.13 -11.91
N VAL A 231 57.21 17.34 -11.53
CA VAL A 231 56.60 18.67 -11.43
C VAL A 231 57.32 19.52 -10.39
N GLY A 232 57.61 18.97 -9.21
CA GLY A 232 58.33 19.67 -8.14
C GLY A 232 59.76 20.04 -8.52
N TYR A 233 60.49 19.14 -9.17
CA TYR A 233 61.84 19.40 -9.68
C TYR A 233 61.87 20.49 -10.74
N LEU A 234 60.94 20.45 -11.71
CA LEU A 234 60.80 21.49 -12.73
C LEU A 234 60.44 22.84 -12.12
N GLY A 235 59.53 22.87 -11.14
CA GLY A 235 59.18 24.10 -10.41
C GLY A 235 60.38 24.68 -9.67
N TRP A 236 61.15 23.84 -8.97
CA TRP A 236 62.38 24.23 -8.29
C TRP A 236 63.41 24.83 -9.25
N ALA A 237 63.69 24.14 -10.38
CA ALA A 237 64.65 24.61 -11.38
C ALA A 237 64.28 25.99 -11.95
N ILE A 238 62.98 26.22 -12.19
CA ILE A 238 62.48 27.51 -12.71
C ILE A 238 62.64 28.64 -11.69
N VAL A 239 62.39 28.36 -10.40
CA VAL A 239 62.57 29.36 -9.32
C VAL A 239 64.04 29.76 -9.15
N VAL A 240 64.96 28.80 -9.23
CA VAL A 240 66.41 29.05 -9.10
C VAL A 240 66.95 29.90 -10.25
N HIS A 241 66.41 29.74 -11.47
CA HIS A 241 66.86 30.46 -12.67
C HIS A 241 66.07 31.75 -12.97
N ALA A 242 65.24 32.21 -12.03
CA ALA A 242 64.64 33.54 -11.89
C ALA A 242 64.36 34.34 -13.18
N THR A 243 63.71 33.73 -14.17
CA THR A 243 63.22 34.39 -15.39
C THR A 243 61.69 34.37 -15.40
N PRO A 244 61.01 35.52 -15.65
CA PRO A 244 59.55 35.62 -15.48
C PRO A 244 58.74 34.85 -16.54
N LEU A 245 59.30 34.69 -17.74
CA LEU A 245 58.65 34.01 -18.87
C LEU A 245 58.41 32.50 -18.62
N PRO A 246 59.41 31.69 -18.21
CA PRO A 246 59.18 30.27 -17.91
C PRO A 246 58.30 30.04 -16.68
N MET A 247 58.27 30.97 -15.73
CA MET A 247 57.36 30.90 -14.58
C MET A 247 55.89 30.99 -15.00
N LEU A 248 55.55 31.93 -15.88
CA LEU A 248 54.21 32.04 -16.47
C LEU A 248 53.88 30.81 -17.32
N ALA A 249 54.81 30.34 -18.16
CA ALA A 249 54.60 29.16 -18.99
C ALA A 249 54.33 27.90 -18.16
N TYR A 250 55.03 27.73 -17.03
CA TYR A 250 54.84 26.60 -16.12
C TYR A 250 53.48 26.63 -15.42
N LEU A 251 53.01 27.80 -14.97
CA LEU A 251 51.67 27.94 -14.38
C LEU A 251 50.56 27.64 -15.40
N VAL A 252 50.72 28.09 -16.65
CA VAL A 252 49.80 27.77 -17.75
C VAL A 252 49.82 26.27 -18.07
N ALA A 253 51.00 25.64 -18.09
CA ALA A 253 51.15 24.20 -18.30
C ALA A 253 50.47 23.38 -17.18
N LEU A 254 50.62 23.80 -15.92
CA LEU A 254 49.95 23.15 -14.79
C LEU A 254 48.43 23.33 -14.83
N GLY A 255 47.96 24.54 -15.10
CA GLY A 255 46.53 24.83 -15.22
C GLY A 255 45.88 24.05 -16.37
N SER A 256 46.50 24.06 -17.55
CA SER A 256 46.03 23.29 -18.71
C SER A 256 46.12 21.78 -18.48
N GLY A 257 47.17 21.30 -17.84
CA GLY A 257 47.34 19.89 -17.47
C GLY A 257 46.26 19.40 -16.50
N TYR A 258 45.95 20.18 -15.47
CA TYR A 258 44.87 19.89 -14.52
C TYR A 258 43.50 19.83 -15.21
N VAL A 259 43.19 20.82 -16.04
CA VAL A 259 41.93 20.87 -16.80
C VAL A 259 41.84 19.69 -17.78
N GLY A 260 42.93 19.36 -18.46
CA GLY A 260 43.01 18.21 -19.37
C GLY A 260 42.80 16.87 -18.65
N ALA A 261 43.47 16.66 -17.52
CA ALA A 261 43.33 15.44 -16.71
C ALA A 261 41.92 15.27 -16.16
N ARG A 262 41.32 16.34 -15.61
CA ARG A 262 39.95 16.31 -15.08
C ARG A 262 38.94 15.97 -16.17
N ASN A 263 39.01 16.66 -17.31
CA ASN A 263 38.10 16.40 -18.43
C ASN A 263 38.34 15.01 -19.06
N GLY A 264 39.59 14.54 -19.08
CA GLY A 264 39.96 13.22 -19.57
C GLY A 264 39.40 12.09 -18.70
N LEU A 265 39.50 12.21 -17.37
CA LEU A 265 38.92 11.26 -16.43
C LEU A 265 37.38 11.24 -16.50
N GLU A 266 36.76 12.42 -16.56
CA GLU A 266 35.31 12.54 -16.72
C GLU A 266 34.84 11.93 -18.05
N TRP A 267 35.61 12.13 -19.13
CA TRP A 267 35.37 11.51 -20.42
C TRP A 267 35.49 9.98 -20.35
N CYS A 268 36.59 9.45 -19.78
CA CYS A 268 36.80 8.02 -19.62
C CYS A 268 35.65 7.38 -18.83
N TYR A 269 35.24 8.02 -17.73
CA TYR A 269 34.11 7.57 -16.94
C TYR A 269 32.81 7.54 -17.75
N ARG A 270 32.46 8.64 -18.44
CA ARG A 270 31.24 8.71 -19.25
C ARG A 270 31.26 7.73 -20.41
N ALA A 271 32.39 7.58 -21.09
CA ALA A 271 32.57 6.64 -22.20
C ALA A 271 32.40 5.20 -21.73
N GLU A 272 33.01 4.83 -20.60
CA GLU A 272 32.89 3.48 -20.05
C GLU A 272 31.47 3.20 -19.59
N ARG A 273 30.82 4.15 -18.89
CA ARG A 273 29.43 4.00 -18.45
C ARG A 273 28.45 3.89 -19.61
N LEU A 274 28.68 4.65 -20.69
CA LEU A 274 27.89 4.55 -21.91
C LEU A 274 28.08 3.18 -22.57
N ASN A 275 29.33 2.73 -22.73
CA ASN A 275 29.65 1.42 -23.31
C ASN A 275 29.05 0.25 -22.50
N VAL A 276 29.12 0.30 -21.17
CA VAL A 276 28.53 -0.74 -20.31
C VAL A 276 27.01 -0.81 -20.49
N LYS A 277 26.33 0.35 -20.54
CA LYS A 277 24.88 0.39 -20.75
C LYS A 277 24.47 -0.01 -22.17
N ASP A 278 25.23 0.43 -23.19
CA ASP A 278 25.00 0.03 -24.57
C ASP A 278 25.19 -1.48 -24.73
N ARG A 279 26.22 -2.08 -24.10
CA ARG A 279 26.38 -3.55 -24.11
C ARG A 279 25.22 -4.25 -23.41
N ALA A 280 24.79 -3.76 -22.26
CA ALA A 280 23.65 -4.35 -21.55
C ALA A 280 22.36 -4.33 -22.39
N TYR A 281 22.12 -3.25 -23.15
CA TYR A 281 20.88 -3.06 -23.89
C TYR A 281 20.92 -3.61 -25.32
N PHE A 282 22.10 -3.70 -25.94
CA PHE A 282 22.26 -4.01 -27.37
C PHE A 282 23.25 -5.15 -27.70
N ASP A 283 24.06 -5.64 -26.75
CA ASP A 283 24.99 -6.75 -27.05
C ASP A 283 24.27 -8.10 -27.03
N LEU A 284 24.21 -8.74 -28.20
CA LEU A 284 23.62 -10.06 -28.43
C LEU A 284 24.59 -11.22 -28.16
N ARG A 285 25.77 -10.99 -27.54
CA ARG A 285 26.76 -12.06 -27.33
C ARG A 285 26.23 -13.25 -26.53
N ARG A 286 26.41 -14.44 -27.14
CA ARG A 286 26.11 -15.83 -26.72
C ARG A 286 25.27 -16.04 -25.46
N VAL A 287 24.16 -16.72 -25.68
CA VAL A 287 23.23 -17.25 -24.68
C VAL A 287 23.92 -18.40 -23.94
N ASN A 288 24.21 -18.23 -22.65
CA ASN A 288 24.29 -19.40 -21.77
C ASN A 288 22.85 -19.82 -21.50
N GLN A 289 22.34 -20.76 -22.30
CA GLN A 289 21.00 -21.29 -22.10
C GLN A 289 20.96 -21.91 -20.70
N ALA A 290 20.04 -21.43 -19.87
CA ALA A 290 19.85 -22.03 -18.56
C ALA A 290 19.34 -23.46 -18.75
N PRO A 291 19.73 -24.42 -17.89
CA PRO A 291 19.18 -25.77 -17.93
C PRO A 291 17.64 -25.74 -17.94
N GLU A 292 17.04 -26.56 -18.81
CA GLU A 292 15.59 -26.65 -18.94
C GLU A 292 14.95 -27.03 -17.59
N GLY A 293 13.82 -26.40 -17.25
CA GLY A 293 13.09 -26.66 -16.01
C GLY A 293 13.62 -25.97 -14.74
N GLY A 294 14.76 -25.28 -14.81
CA GLY A 294 15.31 -24.51 -13.69
C GLY A 294 14.57 -23.19 -13.41
N PHE A 295 14.80 -22.59 -12.22
CA PHE A 295 14.26 -21.27 -11.85
C PHE A 295 14.53 -20.21 -12.93
N ALA A 296 15.76 -20.21 -13.47
CA ALA A 296 16.18 -19.25 -14.47
C ALA A 296 15.48 -19.43 -15.84
N SER A 297 15.03 -20.64 -16.17
CA SER A 297 14.21 -20.91 -17.35
C SER A 297 12.76 -20.42 -17.13
N ARG A 298 12.21 -20.65 -15.93
CA ARG A 298 10.88 -20.12 -15.57
C ARG A 298 10.83 -18.59 -15.56
N VAL A 299 11.84 -17.93 -15.01
CA VAL A 299 11.95 -16.45 -15.03
C VAL A 299 12.03 -15.94 -16.49
N ASP A 300 12.80 -16.62 -17.34
CA ASP A 300 12.91 -16.27 -18.76
C ASP A 300 11.56 -16.38 -19.49
N HIS A 301 10.79 -17.45 -19.19
CA HIS A 301 9.44 -17.62 -19.71
C HIS A 301 8.50 -16.51 -19.23
N SER A 302 8.52 -16.16 -17.94
CA SER A 302 7.73 -15.04 -17.40
C SER A 302 8.07 -13.72 -18.07
N PHE A 303 9.36 -13.40 -18.28
CA PHE A 303 9.76 -12.20 -19.00
C PHE A 303 9.27 -12.21 -20.44
N THR A 304 9.42 -13.32 -21.15
CA THR A 304 8.94 -13.46 -22.53
C THR A 304 7.42 -13.27 -22.61
N HIS A 305 6.67 -13.89 -21.68
CA HIS A 305 5.23 -13.78 -21.58
C HIS A 305 4.77 -12.34 -21.31
N TYR A 306 5.33 -11.66 -20.30
CA TYR A 306 4.90 -10.29 -19.98
C TYR A 306 5.36 -9.28 -21.03
N PHE A 307 6.55 -9.39 -21.61
CA PHE A 307 6.94 -8.50 -22.72
C PHE A 307 6.03 -8.67 -23.95
N ALA A 308 5.47 -9.86 -24.16
CA ALA A 308 4.48 -10.10 -25.21
C ALA A 308 3.09 -9.53 -24.91
N ILE A 309 2.71 -9.39 -23.64
CA ILE A 309 1.43 -8.82 -23.22
C ILE A 309 1.50 -7.30 -23.14
N TYR A 310 2.57 -6.75 -22.55
CA TYR A 310 2.74 -5.31 -22.32
C TYR A 310 3.39 -4.61 -23.51
N VAL A 311 2.82 -4.80 -24.71
CA VAL A 311 3.25 -4.08 -25.91
C VAL A 311 2.80 -2.61 -25.83
N PRO A 312 3.66 -1.63 -26.16
CA PRO A 312 3.27 -0.23 -26.31
C PRO A 312 2.17 -0.03 -27.37
N ASP A 313 1.33 0.97 -27.16
CA ASP A 313 0.18 1.21 -28.05
C ASP A 313 0.70 1.76 -29.40
N GLY A 314 0.24 1.18 -30.51
CA GLY A 314 0.67 1.57 -31.86
C GLY A 314 2.06 1.03 -32.29
N VAL A 315 2.67 0.13 -31.53
CA VAL A 315 3.97 -0.49 -31.87
C VAL A 315 3.78 -1.96 -32.25
N ASP A 316 4.43 -2.39 -33.32
CA ASP A 316 4.46 -3.80 -33.71
C ASP A 316 5.17 -4.64 -32.63
N ARG A 317 4.56 -5.78 -32.28
CA ARG A 317 5.07 -6.68 -31.24
C ARG A 317 6.47 -7.20 -31.56
N GLU A 318 6.79 -7.51 -32.82
CA GLU A 318 8.11 -8.00 -33.21
C GLU A 318 9.18 -6.91 -33.06
N VAL A 319 8.85 -5.68 -33.47
CA VAL A 319 9.73 -4.52 -33.32
C VAL A 319 10.01 -4.24 -31.85
N TRP A 320 8.97 -4.28 -31.02
CA TRP A 320 9.08 -4.13 -29.57
C TRP A 320 10.00 -5.20 -28.95
N LEU A 321 9.77 -6.47 -29.28
CA LEU A 321 10.54 -7.59 -28.73
C LEU A 321 12.00 -7.58 -29.20
N ALA A 322 12.25 -7.16 -30.44
CA ALA A 322 13.60 -7.00 -30.98
C ALA A 322 14.35 -5.86 -30.29
N HIS A 323 13.73 -4.68 -30.17
CA HIS A 323 14.36 -3.50 -29.59
C HIS A 323 14.58 -3.62 -28.07
N THR A 324 13.79 -4.45 -27.38
CA THR A 324 13.92 -4.67 -25.93
C THR A 324 14.68 -5.95 -25.57
N ALA A 325 15.24 -6.68 -26.54
CA ALA A 325 15.89 -7.97 -26.30
C ALA A 325 17.00 -7.91 -25.24
N GLY A 326 17.90 -6.92 -25.30
CA GLY A 326 18.98 -6.77 -24.31
C GLY A 326 18.50 -6.26 -22.95
N ILE A 327 17.50 -5.38 -22.93
CA ILE A 327 16.85 -4.93 -21.69
C ILE A 327 16.20 -6.12 -20.98
N ARG A 328 15.38 -6.88 -21.69
CA ARG A 328 14.75 -8.11 -21.17
C ARG A 328 15.79 -9.07 -20.60
N ARG A 329 16.90 -9.28 -21.32
CA ARG A 329 18.00 -10.14 -20.86
C ARG A 329 18.65 -9.64 -19.58
N THR A 330 18.93 -8.34 -19.49
CA THR A 330 19.56 -7.72 -18.32
C THR A 330 18.67 -7.86 -17.09
N LEU A 331 17.40 -7.50 -17.21
CA LEU A 331 16.42 -7.61 -16.12
C LEU A 331 16.20 -9.08 -15.71
N ARG A 332 16.16 -10.00 -16.68
CA ARG A 332 16.08 -11.44 -16.42
C ARG A 332 17.28 -11.92 -15.62
N ASN A 333 18.49 -11.54 -16.00
CA ASN A 333 19.69 -11.96 -15.31
C ASN A 333 19.75 -11.40 -13.89
N GLU A 334 19.32 -10.15 -13.70
CA GLU A 334 19.22 -9.53 -12.38
C GLU A 334 18.28 -10.30 -11.44
N ILE A 335 17.08 -10.67 -11.90
CA ILE A 335 16.15 -11.49 -11.10
C ILE A 335 16.73 -12.87 -10.80
N VAL A 336 17.41 -13.48 -11.77
CA VAL A 336 18.07 -14.77 -11.55
C VAL A 336 19.20 -14.64 -10.53
N GLU A 337 20.03 -13.61 -10.60
CA GLU A 337 21.13 -13.37 -9.66
C GLU A 337 20.60 -13.17 -8.23
N LEU A 338 19.56 -12.35 -8.05
CA LEU A 338 19.04 -11.99 -6.73
C LEU A 338 18.22 -13.08 -6.04
N TYR A 339 17.56 -13.96 -6.80
CA TYR A 339 16.56 -14.88 -6.25
C TYR A 339 16.86 -16.36 -6.46
N ARG A 340 17.85 -16.73 -7.27
CA ARG A 340 18.16 -18.15 -7.59
C ARG A 340 18.54 -19.01 -6.38
N GLU A 341 19.16 -18.42 -5.37
CA GLU A 341 19.63 -19.15 -4.17
C GLU A 341 18.48 -19.48 -3.20
N SER A 342 17.40 -18.73 -3.28
CA SER A 342 16.20 -18.99 -2.51
C SER A 342 15.38 -20.03 -3.27
N ARG A 343 15.07 -21.18 -2.67
CA ARG A 343 14.22 -22.23 -3.24
C ARG A 343 12.76 -21.78 -3.38
N ILE A 344 12.52 -20.67 -4.06
CA ILE A 344 11.22 -20.02 -4.23
C ILE A 344 10.65 -20.33 -5.62
N GLY A 345 9.32 -20.38 -5.69
CA GLY A 345 8.60 -20.43 -6.96
C GLY A 345 8.75 -19.11 -7.73
N VAL A 346 8.74 -19.18 -9.06
CA VAL A 346 8.75 -17.99 -9.94
C VAL A 346 7.52 -17.12 -9.69
N ASP A 347 6.41 -17.72 -9.27
CA ASP A 347 5.14 -17.04 -9.08
C ASP A 347 5.22 -15.94 -8.02
N ARG A 348 6.08 -16.11 -7.02
CA ARG A 348 6.33 -15.11 -5.96
C ARG A 348 7.12 -13.89 -6.43
N VAL A 349 7.78 -13.96 -7.59
CA VAL A 349 8.52 -12.84 -8.21
C VAL A 349 7.83 -12.30 -9.47
N ASN A 350 6.74 -12.92 -9.93
CA ASN A 350 6.01 -12.47 -11.13
C ASN A 350 5.50 -11.03 -11.01
N TRP A 351 5.12 -10.59 -9.80
CA TRP A 351 4.73 -9.21 -9.55
C TRP A 351 5.86 -8.22 -9.91
N LEU A 352 7.10 -8.55 -9.56
CA LEU A 352 8.28 -7.72 -9.81
C LEU A 352 8.62 -7.72 -11.30
N ILE A 353 8.52 -8.89 -11.94
CA ILE A 353 8.69 -9.00 -13.39
C ILE A 353 7.66 -8.12 -14.11
N ARG A 354 6.37 -8.22 -13.76
CA ARG A 354 5.31 -7.35 -14.31
C ARG A 354 5.60 -5.87 -14.12
N TYR A 355 6.02 -5.48 -12.91
CA TYR A 355 6.39 -4.11 -12.61
C TYR A 355 7.54 -3.63 -13.51
N MET A 356 8.61 -4.42 -13.64
CA MET A 356 9.77 -4.08 -14.48
C MET A 356 9.38 -3.95 -15.96
N VAL A 357 8.56 -4.86 -16.50
CA VAL A 357 8.08 -4.76 -17.89
C VAL A 357 7.18 -3.52 -18.08
N SER A 358 6.28 -3.25 -17.13
CA SER A 358 5.42 -2.06 -17.15
C SER A 358 6.24 -0.77 -17.12
N ASP A 359 7.30 -0.72 -16.33
CA ASP A 359 8.21 0.42 -16.29
C ASP A 359 8.96 0.60 -17.62
N VAL A 360 9.41 -0.49 -18.25
CA VAL A 360 10.01 -0.41 -19.60
C VAL A 360 9.01 0.12 -20.63
N LYS A 361 7.74 -0.35 -20.62
CA LYS A 361 6.66 0.20 -21.47
C LYS A 361 6.44 1.70 -21.19
N LYS A 362 6.38 2.11 -19.92
CA LYS A 362 6.21 3.52 -19.54
C LYS A 362 7.36 4.40 -20.04
N ARG A 363 8.61 3.93 -19.91
CA ARG A 363 9.79 4.65 -20.40
C ARG A 363 9.84 4.71 -21.93
N TRP A 364 9.41 3.64 -22.59
CA TRP A 364 9.24 3.62 -24.04
C TRP A 364 8.24 4.69 -24.50
N ASN A 365 7.04 4.70 -23.94
CA ASN A 365 6.00 5.68 -24.29
C ASN A 365 6.43 7.13 -24.04
N LYS A 366 7.29 7.35 -23.04
CA LYS A 366 7.87 8.66 -22.73
C LYS A 366 9.10 9.02 -23.57
N GLY A 367 9.61 8.12 -24.40
CA GLY A 367 10.85 8.32 -25.16
C GLY A 367 12.13 8.34 -24.30
N THR A 368 12.04 7.95 -23.02
CA THR A 368 13.14 8.04 -22.03
C THR A 368 13.98 6.75 -21.93
N LEU A 369 13.65 5.72 -22.72
CA LEU A 369 14.37 4.44 -22.68
C LEU A 369 15.88 4.60 -22.94
N LEU A 370 16.24 5.53 -23.81
CA LEU A 370 17.62 5.84 -24.21
C LEU A 370 18.15 7.12 -23.56
N GLU A 371 17.47 7.67 -22.55
CA GLU A 371 17.88 8.90 -21.87
C GLU A 371 19.29 8.80 -21.27
N TYR A 372 19.73 7.59 -20.91
CA TYR A 372 21.12 7.37 -20.48
C TYR A 372 22.15 7.76 -21.55
N ARG A 373 21.84 7.63 -22.84
CA ARG A 373 22.73 8.04 -23.93
C ARG A 373 22.90 9.55 -23.96
N GLU A 374 21.88 10.30 -23.58
CA GLU A 374 21.95 11.75 -23.43
C GLU A 374 22.70 12.14 -22.16
N GLN A 375 22.41 11.47 -21.03
CA GLN A 375 23.06 11.70 -19.75
C GLN A 375 24.58 11.50 -19.81
N TYR A 376 25.03 10.45 -20.51
CA TYR A 376 26.45 10.14 -20.69
C TYR A 376 26.99 10.64 -22.04
N ARG A 377 26.24 11.51 -22.75
CA ARG A 377 26.66 12.02 -24.06
C ARG A 377 27.95 12.82 -23.93
N ILE A 378 28.96 12.39 -24.66
CA ILE A 378 30.23 13.08 -24.76
C ILE A 378 30.07 14.23 -25.75
N LYS A 379 30.36 15.47 -25.33
CA LYS A 379 30.33 16.63 -26.24
C LYS A 379 31.42 16.46 -27.32
N PRO A 380 31.13 16.77 -28.60
CA PRO A 380 32.08 16.58 -29.70
C PRO A 380 33.38 17.40 -29.55
N ALA A 381 33.31 18.55 -28.87
CA ALA A 381 34.49 19.37 -28.53
C ALA A 381 35.53 18.61 -27.68
N THR A 382 35.11 17.68 -26.83
CA THR A 382 35.99 16.83 -26.01
C THR A 382 36.62 15.69 -26.84
N LYS A 383 36.02 15.32 -27.97
CA LYS A 383 36.51 14.29 -28.90
C LYS A 383 37.65 14.82 -29.79
N MET A 384 37.60 16.11 -30.18
CA MET A 384 38.64 16.77 -30.99
C MET A 384 40.00 16.88 -30.29
N TRP A 385 40.02 17.04 -28.96
CA TRP A 385 41.26 17.16 -28.19
C TRP A 385 42.16 15.91 -28.31
N ARG A 386 41.57 14.73 -28.52
CA ARG A 386 42.32 13.47 -28.71
C ARG A 386 42.82 13.27 -30.15
N ILE A 387 42.07 13.75 -31.15
CA ILE A 387 42.50 13.68 -32.56
C ILE A 387 43.75 14.56 -32.78
N MET A 388 43.90 15.64 -32.00
CA MET A 388 45.10 16.47 -32.02
C MET A 388 46.31 15.89 -31.25
N GLN A 389 46.12 14.97 -30.30
CA GLN A 389 47.22 14.38 -29.52
C GLN A 389 47.74 13.04 -30.07
N ASN A 390 47.03 12.43 -31.02
CA ASN A 390 47.51 11.29 -31.82
C ASN A 390 46.94 11.41 -33.24
N PRO A 391 47.66 12.03 -34.18
CA PRO A 391 47.40 11.79 -35.59
C PRO A 391 47.75 10.33 -35.93
N PRO A 392 47.15 9.75 -36.98
CA PRO A 392 47.35 8.35 -37.38
C PRO A 392 48.80 7.97 -37.66
#